data_AF-A0A5A5RY62-F1
#
_entry.id   AF-A0A5A5RY62-F1
#
_cell.length_a   1.000
_cell.length_b   1.000
_cell.length_c   1.000
_cell.angle_alpha   90.00
_cell.angle_beta   90.00
_cell.angle_gamma   90.00
#
_symmetry.space_group_name_H-M   'P 1'
#
loop_
_entity.id
_entity.type
_entity.pdbx_description
1 polymer ?
#
loop_
_entity_poly.entity_id
_entity_poly.type
_entity_poly.pdbx_seq_one_letter_code
_entity_poly.pdbx_strand_id
1 'polypeptide(L)'
;MGAAITFRKATTKGKKGTRSIPVNPALRKILDLYLQEFQPDSYLFPSFHNAREKGHLHRSSADLILRNACERAGLKGVSTHSFRRSALTMMSNRGVPLRVIQKISGHSSLEVLQRYLEVSDEQIGAAVDVLV
;
A
#
# COMPACT_ATOMS: atom_id res chain seq x y z
N MET A 1 -16.03 -9.46 -0.37
CA MET A 1 -15.20 -8.43 -1.03
C MET A 1 -14.96 -8.81 -2.51
N GLY A 2 -14.65 -7.86 -3.41
CA GLY A 2 -14.30 -8.17 -4.81
C GLY A 2 -12.83 -8.58 -4.98
N ALA A 3 -12.41 -8.89 -6.22
CA ALA A 3 -11.01 -9.19 -6.57
C ALA A 3 -10.07 -7.98 -6.49
N ALA A 4 -10.61 -6.78 -6.25
CA ALA A 4 -9.87 -5.52 -6.20
C ALA A 4 -10.48 -4.55 -5.19
N ILE A 5 -9.65 -3.67 -4.62
CA ILE A 5 -10.07 -2.52 -3.83
C ILE A 5 -10.13 -1.31 -4.76
N THR A 6 -11.30 -0.66 -4.81
CA THR A 6 -11.53 0.49 -5.68
C THR A 6 -11.56 1.78 -4.87
N PHE A 7 -10.62 2.67 -5.17
CA PHE A 7 -10.57 4.04 -4.64
C PHE A 7 -11.27 4.96 -5.63
N ARG A 8 -12.46 5.46 -5.25
CA ARG A 8 -13.28 6.32 -6.10
C ARG A 8 -12.61 7.68 -6.30
N LYS A 9 -12.78 8.30 -7.47
CA LYS A 9 -12.23 9.63 -7.81
C LYS A 9 -12.41 10.65 -6.67
N ALA A 10 -13.61 10.69 -6.06
CA ALA A 10 -13.97 11.59 -4.97
C ALA A 10 -13.06 11.47 -3.73
N THR A 11 -12.47 10.29 -3.48
CA THR A 11 -11.64 10.01 -2.30
C THR A 11 -10.14 10.07 -2.61
N THR A 12 -9.73 10.41 -3.84
CA THR A 12 -8.32 10.47 -4.24
C THR A 12 -7.75 11.89 -4.15
N LYS A 13 -6.48 11.99 -3.73
CA LYS A 13 -5.76 13.28 -3.74
C LYS A 13 -5.70 13.84 -5.15
N GLY A 14 -6.21 15.07 -5.33
CA GLY A 14 -6.28 15.75 -6.63
C GLY A 14 -7.43 15.29 -7.54
N LYS A 15 -8.32 14.39 -7.08
CA LYS A 15 -9.52 13.92 -7.79
C LYS A 15 -9.24 13.50 -9.25
N LYS A 16 -8.07 12.92 -9.52
CA LYS A 16 -7.58 12.68 -10.89
C LYS A 16 -8.22 11.48 -11.58
N GLY A 17 -8.84 10.56 -10.83
CA GLY A 17 -9.57 9.42 -11.39
C GLY A 17 -9.87 8.34 -10.36
N THR A 18 -10.79 7.43 -10.69
CA THR A 18 -11.00 6.20 -9.92
C THR A 18 -9.88 5.22 -10.24
N ARG A 19 -9.31 4.57 -9.22
CA ARG A 19 -8.31 3.51 -9.40
C ARG A 19 -8.75 2.24 -8.69
N SER A 20 -8.47 1.10 -9.31
CA SER A 20 -8.71 -0.21 -8.71
C SER A 20 -7.38 -0.93 -8.57
N ILE A 21 -7.12 -1.48 -7.39
CA ILE A 21 -5.89 -2.23 -7.08
C ILE A 21 -6.29 -3.67 -6.80
N PRO A 22 -5.80 -4.65 -7.58
CA PRO A 22 -6.04 -6.06 -7.30
C PRO A 22 -5.62 -6.44 -5.89
N VAL A 23 -6.43 -7.24 -5.21
CA VAL A 23 -6.15 -7.71 -3.86
C VAL A 23 -5.47 -9.07 -3.97
N ASN A 24 -4.27 -9.16 -3.41
CA ASN A 24 -3.58 -10.45 -3.30
C ASN A 24 -4.38 -11.41 -2.39
N PRO A 25 -4.45 -12.72 -2.70
CA PRO A 25 -5.18 -13.71 -1.89
C PRO A 25 -4.85 -13.70 -0.40
N ALA A 26 -3.60 -13.45 -0.02
CA ALA A 26 -3.18 -13.36 1.39
C ALA A 26 -3.83 -12.15 2.09
N LEU A 27 -3.80 -10.97 1.47
CA LEU A 27 -4.50 -9.79 1.98
C LEU A 27 -6.01 -10.05 2.04
N ARG A 28 -6.55 -10.77 1.06
CA ARG A 28 -7.97 -11.09 1.03
C ARG A 28 -8.40 -11.92 2.24
N LYS A 29 -7.64 -12.98 2.55
CA LYS A 29 -7.88 -13.82 3.73
C LYS A 29 -7.89 -13.00 5.02
N ILE A 30 -6.92 -12.09 5.19
CA ILE A 30 -6.85 -11.22 6.37
C ILE A 30 -8.07 -10.30 6.47
N LEU A 31 -8.50 -9.71 5.35
CA LEU A 31 -9.67 -8.84 5.32
C LEU A 31 -10.97 -9.59 5.57
N ASP A 32 -11.11 -10.83 5.08
CA ASP A 32 -12.29 -11.65 5.35
C ASP A 32 -12.40 -11.99 6.84
N LEU A 33 -11.29 -12.37 7.50
CA LEU A 33 -11.26 -12.59 8.96
C LEU A 33 -11.66 -11.33 9.73
N TYR A 34 -11.08 -10.18 9.35
CA TYR A 34 -11.44 -8.89 9.94
C TYR A 34 -12.94 -8.58 9.79
N LEU A 35 -13.51 -8.78 8.60
CA LEU A 35 -14.92 -8.51 8.35
C LEU A 35 -15.85 -9.45 9.13
N GLN A 36 -15.45 -10.70 9.33
CA GLN A 36 -16.21 -11.67 10.15
C GLN A 36 -16.23 -11.29 11.62
N GLU A 37 -15.09 -10.83 12.15
CA GLU A 37 -14.92 -10.46 13.55
C GLU A 37 -15.58 -9.12 13.90
N PHE A 38 -15.34 -8.08 13.09
CA PHE A 38 -15.72 -6.71 13.44
C PHE A 38 -17.03 -6.22 12.81
N GLN A 39 -17.46 -6.84 11.70
CA GLN A 39 -18.72 -6.54 11.00
C GLN A 39 -19.05 -5.03 10.89
N PRO A 40 -18.15 -4.21 10.32
CA PRO A 40 -18.36 -2.76 10.26
C PRO A 40 -19.58 -2.39 9.40
N ASP A 41 -20.40 -1.45 9.87
CA ASP A 41 -21.64 -0.98 9.23
C ASP A 41 -21.44 0.15 8.20
N SER A 42 -20.24 0.75 8.15
CA SER A 42 -19.96 1.94 7.33
C SER A 42 -18.55 1.91 6.70
N TYR A 43 -17.53 2.40 7.40
CA TYR A 43 -16.16 2.41 6.91
C TYR A 43 -15.49 1.06 7.15
N LEU A 44 -14.63 0.62 6.22
CA LEU A 44 -13.85 -0.61 6.39
C LEU A 44 -13.03 -0.57 7.69
N PHE A 45 -12.54 0.60 8.09
CA PHE A 45 -11.91 0.82 9.39
C PHE A 45 -12.62 1.98 10.09
N PRO A 46 -13.58 1.71 10.97
CA PRO A 46 -14.32 2.75 11.68
C PRO A 46 -13.44 3.42 12.76
N SER A 47 -13.77 4.65 13.12
CA SER A 47 -13.19 5.32 14.29
C SER A 47 -13.82 4.77 15.57
N PHE A 48 -12.99 4.54 16.59
CA PHE A 48 -13.45 4.12 17.92
C PHE A 48 -13.51 5.27 18.93
N HIS A 49 -13.04 6.48 18.58
CA HIS A 49 -12.86 7.57 19.55
C HIS A 49 -14.11 8.40 19.84
N ASN A 50 -15.21 8.26 19.09
CA ASN A 50 -16.49 8.89 19.41
C ASN A 50 -17.65 8.15 18.75
N ALA A 51 -18.47 7.44 19.53
CA ALA A 51 -19.67 6.76 19.03
C ALA A 51 -20.68 7.71 18.36
N ARG A 52 -20.58 9.02 18.62
CA ARG A 52 -21.41 10.07 18.02
C ARG A 52 -20.94 10.52 16.63
N GLU A 53 -19.67 10.34 16.29
CA GLU A 53 -19.13 10.63 14.96
C GLU A 53 -18.85 9.30 14.25
N LYS A 54 -19.78 8.87 13.40
CA LYS A 54 -19.61 7.71 12.50
C LYS A 54 -18.57 8.00 11.41
N GLY A 55 -17.31 8.20 11.81
CA GLY A 55 -16.18 8.54 10.95
C GLY A 55 -15.26 7.35 10.68
N HIS A 56 -14.31 7.55 9.74
CA HIS A 56 -13.25 6.57 9.48
C HIS A 56 -12.11 6.72 10.49
N LEU A 57 -11.28 5.67 10.62
CA LEU A 57 -10.04 5.70 11.39
C LEU A 57 -9.21 6.94 11.03
N HIS A 58 -8.85 7.74 12.04
CA HIS A 58 -8.05 8.94 11.84
C HIS A 58 -6.58 8.60 11.57
N ARG A 59 -5.86 9.46 10.85
CA ARG A 59 -4.46 9.23 10.48
C ARG A 59 -3.55 9.07 11.70
N SER A 60 -3.76 9.86 12.76
CA SER A 60 -2.97 9.75 14.00
C SER A 60 -3.23 8.42 14.71
N SER A 61 -4.48 7.94 14.73
CA SER A 61 -4.82 6.63 15.30
C SER A 61 -4.20 5.49 14.49
N ALA A 62 -4.22 5.57 13.16
CA ALA A 62 -3.54 4.59 12.31
C ALA A 62 -2.02 4.57 12.54
N ASP A 63 -1.40 5.74 12.71
CA ASP A 63 0.03 5.85 13.04
C ASP A 63 0.36 5.25 14.41
N LEU A 64 -0.49 5.50 15.42
CA LEU A 64 -0.33 4.92 16.75
C LEU A 64 -0.45 3.39 16.74
N ILE A 65 -1.49 2.85 16.08
CA ILE A 65 -1.69 1.40 15.90
C ILE A 65 -0.46 0.78 15.25
N LEU A 66 0.08 1.42 14.21
CA LEU A 66 1.28 0.96 13.53
C LEU A 66 2.49 0.97 14.46
N ARG A 67 2.75 2.06 15.19
CA ARG A 67 3.88 2.15 16.12
C ARG A 67 3.84 1.04 17.17
N ASN A 68 2.68 0.80 17.77
CA ASN A 68 2.50 -0.26 18.76
C ASN A 68 2.77 -1.65 18.15
N ALA A 69 2.33 -1.88 16.91
CA ALA A 69 2.62 -3.13 16.21
C ALA A 69 4.12 -3.29 15.91
N CYS A 70 4.80 -2.21 15.50
CA CYS A 70 6.24 -2.22 15.26
C CYS A 70 7.05 -2.45 16.53
N GLU A 71 6.67 -1.82 17.64
CA GLU A 71 7.29 -2.03 18.94
C GLU A 71 7.23 -3.49 19.38
N ARG A 72 6.04 -4.11 19.29
CA ARG A 72 5.85 -5.54 19.58
C ARG A 72 6.67 -6.46 18.67
N ALA A 73 6.93 -6.02 17.44
CA ALA A 73 7.74 -6.75 16.47
C ALA A 73 9.25 -6.45 16.57
N GLY A 74 9.68 -5.56 17.48
CA GLY A 74 11.08 -5.13 17.60
C GLY A 74 11.58 -4.25 16.44
N LEU A 75 10.67 -3.66 15.66
CA LEU A 75 10.99 -2.84 14.49
C LEU A 75 11.13 -1.36 14.87
N LYS A 76 12.20 -0.72 14.40
CA LYS A 76 12.48 0.72 14.60
C LYS A 76 12.41 1.49 13.29
N GLY A 77 12.06 2.78 13.35
CA GLY A 77 12.08 3.68 12.18
C GLY A 77 10.99 3.42 11.13
N VAL A 78 9.95 2.67 11.48
CA VAL A 78 8.83 2.36 10.57
C VAL A 78 7.76 3.44 10.65
N SER A 79 7.29 3.89 9.49
CA SER A 79 6.15 4.80 9.34
C SER A 79 5.14 4.23 8.36
N THR A 80 3.96 4.84 8.28
CA THR A 80 2.94 4.47 7.28
C THR A 80 3.46 4.52 5.83
N HIS A 81 4.48 5.33 5.54
CA HIS A 81 5.11 5.39 4.22
C HIS A 81 6.15 4.29 3.98
N SER A 82 6.70 3.67 5.02
CA SER A 82 7.74 2.65 4.88
C SER A 82 7.26 1.45 4.07
N PHE A 83 6.07 0.92 4.34
CA PHE A 83 5.50 -0.21 3.58
C PHE A 83 5.33 0.11 2.10
N ARG A 84 4.89 1.33 1.79
CA ARG A 84 4.76 1.76 0.40
C ARG A 84 6.12 1.76 -0.28
N ARG A 85 7.16 2.31 0.36
CA ARG A 85 8.52 2.31 -0.19
C ARG A 85 9.01 0.89 -0.42
N SER A 86 8.92 0.02 0.58
CA SER A 86 9.32 -1.38 0.48
C SER A 86 8.60 -2.12 -0.65
N ALA A 87 7.29 -1.89 -0.82
CA ALA A 87 6.54 -2.51 -1.92
C ALA A 87 7.03 -2.04 -3.31
N LEU A 88 7.35 -0.76 -3.48
CA LEU A 88 7.87 -0.23 -4.75
C LEU A 88 9.25 -0.78 -5.05
N THR A 89 10.15 -0.78 -4.06
CA THR A 89 11.49 -1.35 -4.19
C THR A 89 11.42 -2.84 -4.51
N MET A 90 10.60 -3.63 -3.80
CA MET A 90 10.43 -5.06 -4.10
C MET A 90 9.90 -5.33 -5.51
N MET A 91 8.93 -4.55 -6.00
CA MET A 91 8.44 -4.68 -7.38
C MET A 91 9.53 -4.33 -8.39
N SER A 92 10.27 -3.25 -8.14
CA SER A 92 11.40 -2.84 -8.98
C SER A 92 12.49 -3.90 -9.05
N ASN A 93 12.90 -4.43 -7.90
CA ASN A 93 13.96 -5.44 -7.80
C ASN A 93 13.57 -6.75 -8.50
N ARG A 94 12.26 -7.05 -8.58
CA ARG A 94 11.72 -8.20 -9.33
C ARG A 94 11.47 -7.91 -10.81
N GLY A 95 11.95 -6.79 -11.34
CA GLY A 95 11.84 -6.44 -12.75
C GLY A 95 10.44 -6.04 -13.21
N VAL A 96 9.53 -5.68 -12.29
CA VAL A 96 8.18 -5.23 -12.68
C VAL A 96 8.29 -3.91 -13.46
N PRO A 97 7.68 -3.78 -14.66
CA PRO A 97 7.80 -2.56 -15.45
C PRO A 97 7.36 -1.30 -14.68
N LEU A 98 8.15 -0.24 -14.76
CA LEU A 98 7.93 0.99 -13.97
C LEU A 98 6.55 1.61 -14.19
N ARG A 99 5.99 1.50 -15.39
CA ARG A 99 4.64 1.99 -15.70
C ARG A 99 3.55 1.21 -14.97
N VAL A 100 3.76 -0.08 -14.73
CA VAL A 100 2.86 -0.92 -13.90
C VAL A 100 2.96 -0.49 -12.44
N ILE A 101 4.18 -0.33 -11.92
CA ILE A 101 4.44 0.15 -10.56
C ILE A 101 3.81 1.55 -10.36
N GLN A 102 3.95 2.45 -11.34
CA GLN A 102 3.35 3.77 -11.32
C GLN A 102 1.82 3.70 -11.23
N LYS A 103 1.18 2.83 -12.00
CA LYS A 103 -0.28 2.65 -12.00
C LYS A 103 -0.79 2.10 -10.66
N ILE A 104 -0.10 1.11 -10.08
CA ILE A 104 -0.43 0.53 -8.77
C ILE A 104 -0.27 1.57 -7.66
N SER A 105 0.85 2.28 -7.68
CA SER A 105 1.19 3.25 -6.64
C SER A 105 0.36 4.54 -6.76
N GLY A 106 0.00 4.95 -7.97
CA GLY A 106 -0.68 6.21 -8.25
C GLY A 106 0.23 7.44 -8.21
N HIS A 107 1.52 7.28 -8.51
CA HIS A 107 2.42 8.43 -8.69
C HIS A 107 2.10 9.18 -9.99
N SER A 108 2.01 10.51 -9.91
CA SER A 108 1.74 11.34 -11.08
C SER A 108 2.93 11.53 -12.02
N SER A 109 4.15 11.31 -11.53
CA SER A 109 5.39 11.39 -12.31
C SER A 109 6.23 10.13 -12.07
N LEU A 110 6.89 9.66 -13.13
CA LEU A 110 7.88 8.59 -13.06
C LEU A 110 9.16 9.04 -12.34
N GLU A 111 9.51 10.33 -12.41
CA GLU A 111 10.67 10.91 -11.72
C GLU A 111 10.61 10.65 -10.20
N VAL A 112 9.42 10.81 -9.61
CA VAL A 112 9.20 10.52 -8.19
C VAL A 112 9.43 9.03 -7.87
N LEU A 113 9.10 8.15 -8.81
CA LEU A 113 9.26 6.71 -8.69
C LEU A 113 10.72 6.28 -8.88
N GLN A 114 11.49 7.01 -9.70
CA GLN A 114 12.92 6.73 -9.96
C GLN A 114 13.77 6.79 -8.70
N ARG A 115 13.36 7.56 -7.68
CA ARG A 115 14.03 7.60 -6.36
C ARG A 115 14.00 6.26 -5.60
N TYR A 116 13.24 5.28 -6.07
CA TYR A 116 13.17 3.93 -5.50
C TYR A 116 13.87 2.87 -6.37
N LEU A 117 14.51 3.28 -7.46
CA LEU A 117 15.30 2.44 -8.35
C LEU A 117 16.74 2.37 -7.83
N GLU A 118 16.95 1.61 -6.75
CA GLU A 118 18.30 1.17 -6.43
C GLU A 118 18.64 0.06 -7.43
N VAL A 119 19.57 0.34 -8.35
CA VAL A 119 20.09 -0.66 -9.27
C VAL A 119 21.13 -1.48 -8.50
N SER A 120 20.91 -2.79 -8.37
CA SER A 120 21.94 -3.68 -7.81
C SER A 120 22.88 -4.20 -8.90
N ASP A 121 24.10 -4.54 -8.53
CA ASP A 121 25.09 -5.15 -9.45
C ASP A 121 24.55 -6.45 -10.07
N GLU A 122 23.73 -7.19 -9.32
CA GLU A 122 23.03 -8.39 -9.79
C GLU A 122 22.04 -8.07 -10.92
N GLN A 123 21.31 -6.95 -10.85
CA GLN A 123 20.43 -6.51 -11.92
C GLN A 123 21.20 -6.08 -13.16
N ILE A 124 22.39 -5.51 -13.00
CA ILE A 124 23.27 -5.15 -14.12
C ILE A 124 23.77 -6.41 -14.82
N GLY A 125 24.25 -7.39 -14.06
CA GLY A 125 24.70 -8.68 -14.59
C GLY A 125 23.59 -9.38 -15.37
N ALA A 126 22.42 -9.56 -14.73
CA ALA A 126 21.27 -10.20 -15.37
C ALA A 126 20.78 -9.47 -16.64
N ALA A 127 20.92 -8.13 -16.72
CA ALA A 127 20.54 -7.38 -17.90
C ALA A 127 21.50 -7.60 -19.09
N VAL A 128 22.80 -7.77 -18.82
CA VAL A 128 23.80 -8.09 -19.85
C VAL A 128 23.60 -9.51 -20.36
N ASP A 129 23.25 -10.46 -19.48
CA ASP A 129 23.01 -11.86 -19.83
C ASP A 129 21.82 -12.06 -20.78
N VAL A 130 20.95 -11.06 -20.97
CA VAL A 130 19.85 -11.12 -21.95
C VAL A 130 20.32 -10.85 -23.39
N LEU A 131 21.53 -10.32 -23.57
CA LEU A 131 22.09 -9.96 -24.89
C LEU A 131 22.81 -11.12 -25.60
N VAL A 132 22.90 -12.29 -24.97
CA VAL A 132 23.45 -13.53 -25.52
C VAL A 132 22.33 -14.48 -25.96
#